data_AF-A0A357M404-F1
#
_entry.id   AF-A0A357M404-F1
#
_cell.length_a   1.000
_cell.length_b   1.000
_cell.length_c   1.000
_cell.angle_alpha   90.00
_cell.angle_beta   90.00
_cell.angle_gamma   90.00
#
_symmetry.space_group_name_H-M   'P 1'
#
loop_
_entity.id
_entity.type
_entity.pdbx_description
1 polymer ?
#
loop_
_entity_poly.entity_id
_entity_poly.type
_entity_poly.pdbx_seq_one_letter_code
_entity_poly.pdbx_strand_id
1 'polypeptide(L)'
;EAIRNADAILLGPGSLYTSILPNLLVPKLAEAVVSSDAIKIFVCNVMTQPGETDNYTVNDHLQAVYDHIGIHLFDYIIVNDGEIPEQVQSKYAEKGARPVQLDKDVLEGSAYKVIADKLVLFRTYLRHDTDKLSHHIYQLVQEWI
;
A
#
# COMPACT_ATOMS: atom_id res chain seq x y z
N GLU A 1 4.02 6.41 21.97
CA GLU A 1 4.70 7.72 21.92
C GLU A 1 5.09 8.05 20.49
N ALA A 2 5.92 7.22 19.84
CA ALA A 2 6.30 7.37 18.44
C ALA A 2 5.12 7.71 17.50
N ILE A 3 4.01 6.96 17.54
CA ILE A 3 2.85 7.16 16.66
C ILE A 3 2.16 8.52 16.86
N ARG A 4 2.13 9.01 18.10
CA ARG A 4 1.49 10.30 18.42
C ARG A 4 2.34 11.49 17.98
N ASN A 5 3.66 11.32 17.95
CA ASN A 5 4.61 12.37 17.61
C ASN A 5 5.12 12.22 16.17
N ALA A 6 4.58 11.27 15.40
CA ALA A 6 5.01 11.03 14.04
C ALA A 6 4.45 12.11 13.12
N ASP A 7 5.26 12.60 12.19
CA ASP A 7 4.75 13.41 11.08
C ASP A 7 3.99 12.53 10.07
N ALA A 8 4.39 11.26 9.96
CA ALA A 8 3.82 10.29 9.04
C ALA A 8 3.75 8.88 9.60
N ILE A 9 2.71 8.14 9.23
CA ILE A 9 2.54 6.72 9.52
C ILE A 9 2.43 5.98 8.18
N LEU A 10 3.45 5.18 7.88
CA LEU A 10 3.51 4.38 6.66
C LEU A 10 3.03 2.95 6.93
N LEU A 11 2.12 2.46 6.10
CA LEU A 11 1.67 1.07 6.13
C LEU A 11 2.04 0.37 4.83
N GLY A 12 2.81 -0.69 4.97
CA GLY A 12 3.39 -1.41 3.85
C GLY A 12 4.67 -0.73 3.30
N PRO A 13 5.21 -1.27 2.20
CA PRO A 13 4.73 -2.47 1.51
C PRO A 13 4.92 -3.72 2.38
N GLY A 14 4.08 -4.73 2.18
CA GLY A 14 4.10 -5.95 3.00
C GLY A 14 2.82 -6.75 2.89
N SER A 15 2.86 -8.00 3.36
CA SER A 15 1.72 -8.90 3.27
C SER A 15 0.54 -8.41 4.06
N LEU A 16 -0.61 -8.28 3.39
CA LEU A 16 -1.76 -7.56 3.93
C LEU A 16 -2.26 -8.23 5.22
N TYR A 17 -2.54 -9.53 5.17
CA TYR A 17 -3.13 -10.28 6.28
C TYR A 17 -2.13 -10.76 7.32
N THR A 18 -0.87 -10.93 6.93
CA THR A 18 0.15 -11.52 7.81
C THR A 18 1.19 -10.52 8.32
N SER A 19 1.26 -9.30 7.76
CA SER A 19 2.20 -8.25 8.19
C SER A 19 1.53 -6.93 8.54
N ILE A 20 0.53 -6.48 7.77
CA ILE A 20 -0.06 -5.14 7.98
C ILE A 20 -1.25 -5.21 8.95
N LEU A 21 -2.29 -5.97 8.60
CA LEU A 21 -3.51 -6.09 9.41
C LEU A 21 -3.26 -6.57 10.84
N PRO A 22 -2.37 -7.54 11.14
CA PRO A 22 -2.15 -7.99 12.52
C PRO A 22 -1.74 -6.86 13.47
N ASN A 23 -1.00 -5.86 12.96
CA ASN A 23 -0.65 -4.68 13.74
C ASN A 23 -1.87 -3.78 14.00
N LEU A 24 -2.71 -3.58 12.98
CA LEU A 24 -3.93 -2.78 13.10
C LEU A 24 -5.06 -3.44 13.91
N LEU A 25 -4.97 -4.75 14.16
CA LEU A 25 -5.93 -5.47 15.01
C LEU A 25 -5.60 -5.37 16.51
N VAL A 26 -4.46 -4.79 16.88
CA VAL A 26 -4.14 -4.49 18.27
C VAL A 26 -4.87 -3.20 18.68
N PRO A 27 -5.89 -3.23 19.57
CA PRO A 27 -6.80 -2.11 19.76
C PRO A 27 -6.11 -0.79 20.11
N LYS A 28 -5.17 -0.81 21.06
CA LYS A 28 -4.41 0.40 21.46
C LYS A 28 -3.53 0.96 20.34
N LEU A 29 -3.07 0.10 19.43
CA LEU A 29 -2.27 0.51 18.29
C LEU A 29 -3.16 1.15 17.23
N ALA A 30 -4.28 0.50 16.91
CA ALA A 30 -5.29 1.01 15.99
C ALA A 30 -5.80 2.39 16.44
N GLU A 31 -6.21 2.51 17.70
CA GLU A 31 -6.66 3.77 18.31
C GLU A 31 -5.61 4.87 18.16
N ALA A 32 -4.34 4.58 18.46
CA ALA A 32 -3.26 5.55 18.36
C ALA A 32 -2.98 5.98 16.91
N VAL A 33 -3.10 5.07 15.95
CA VAL A 33 -2.90 5.37 14.52
C VAL A 33 -4.08 6.19 13.99
N VAL A 34 -5.31 5.81 14.34
CA VAL A 34 -6.53 6.52 13.94
C VAL A 34 -6.58 7.93 14.53
N SER A 35 -6.20 8.11 15.80
CA SER A 35 -6.26 9.41 16.48
C SER A 35 -5.06 10.32 16.18
N SER A 36 -4.08 9.88 15.40
CA SER A 36 -2.89 10.67 15.09
C SER A 36 -3.18 11.70 14.01
N ASP A 37 -2.61 12.91 14.12
CA ASP A 37 -2.65 13.94 13.07
C ASP A 37 -1.62 13.69 11.95
N ALA A 38 -0.76 12.68 12.13
CA ALA A 38 0.20 12.24 11.12
C ALA A 38 -0.48 11.90 9.79
N ILE A 39 0.18 12.20 8.67
CA ILE A 39 -0.24 11.72 7.35
C ILE A 39 -0.18 10.19 7.32
N LYS A 40 -1.26 9.53 6.87
CA LYS A 40 -1.38 8.07 6.82
C LYS A 40 -1.26 7.62 5.38
N ILE A 41 -0.18 6.89 5.08
CA ILE A 41 0.16 6.51 3.71
C ILE A 41 0.17 5.00 3.60
N PHE A 42 -0.58 4.46 2.64
CA PHE A 42 -0.52 3.04 2.28
C PHE A 42 0.35 2.84 1.04
N VAL A 43 1.36 1.98 1.14
CA VAL A 43 2.17 1.56 0.00
C VAL A 43 1.66 0.21 -0.47
N CYS A 44 0.97 0.19 -1.60
CA CYS A 44 0.35 -1.01 -2.13
C CYS A 44 1.39 -2.02 -2.63
N ASN A 45 1.06 -3.30 -2.48
CA ASN A 45 1.85 -4.38 -3.05
C ASN A 45 1.78 -4.33 -4.58
N VAL A 46 2.88 -4.68 -5.23
CA VAL A 46 2.97 -4.67 -6.70
C VAL A 46 2.32 -5.92 -7.31
N MET A 47 2.42 -7.04 -6.61
CA MET A 47 1.87 -8.33 -7.02
C MET A 47 0.94 -8.84 -5.92
N THR A 48 -0.11 -9.56 -6.32
CA THR A 48 -0.95 -10.32 -5.39
C THR A 48 -0.14 -11.40 -4.70
N GLN A 49 -0.63 -11.84 -3.54
CA GLN A 49 -0.03 -12.92 -2.78
C GLN A 49 -0.96 -14.13 -2.76
N PRO A 50 -0.50 -15.28 -3.29
CA PRO A 50 -1.29 -16.52 -3.32
C PRO A 50 -1.77 -16.92 -1.92
N GLY A 51 -3.07 -17.14 -1.76
CA GLY A 51 -3.70 -17.49 -0.48
C GLY A 51 -3.93 -16.31 0.46
N GLU A 52 -3.54 -15.09 0.10
CA GLU A 52 -3.78 -13.87 0.90
C GLU A 52 -4.58 -12.84 0.12
N THR A 53 -4.06 -12.36 -1.00
CA THR A 53 -4.67 -11.26 -1.79
C THR A 53 -4.96 -11.71 -3.21
N ASP A 54 -5.38 -12.98 -3.35
CA ASP A 54 -5.76 -13.55 -4.63
C ASP A 54 -6.77 -12.65 -5.33
N ASN A 55 -6.40 -12.23 -6.52
CA ASN A 55 -7.19 -11.40 -7.39
C ASN A 55 -7.44 -9.95 -6.98
N TYR A 56 -6.84 -9.47 -5.88
CA TYR A 56 -7.11 -8.13 -5.37
C TYR A 56 -6.66 -7.01 -6.32
N THR A 57 -7.49 -6.00 -6.47
CA THR A 57 -7.13 -4.66 -6.96
C THR A 57 -6.52 -3.81 -5.84
N VAL A 58 -6.11 -2.58 -6.15
CA VAL A 58 -5.72 -1.61 -5.11
C VAL A 58 -6.88 -1.35 -4.16
N ASN A 59 -8.08 -1.08 -4.67
CA ASN A 59 -9.25 -0.85 -3.80
C ASN A 59 -9.58 -2.06 -2.92
N ASP A 60 -9.43 -3.30 -3.41
CA ASP A 60 -9.67 -4.50 -2.59
C ASP A 60 -8.75 -4.54 -1.35
N HIS A 61 -7.49 -4.09 -1.49
CA HIS A 61 -6.58 -3.98 -0.33
C HIS A 61 -7.08 -2.92 0.67
N LEU A 62 -7.56 -1.77 0.18
CA LEU A 62 -8.09 -0.70 1.03
C LEU A 62 -9.38 -1.11 1.72
N GLN A 63 -10.26 -1.78 0.99
CA GLN A 63 -11.52 -2.31 1.51
C GLN A 63 -11.25 -3.38 2.57
N ALA A 64 -10.29 -4.27 2.35
CA ALA A 64 -9.89 -5.23 3.36
C ALA A 64 -9.38 -4.55 4.64
N VAL A 65 -8.61 -3.46 4.55
CA VAL A 65 -8.26 -2.67 5.75
C VAL A 65 -9.51 -2.13 6.42
N TYR A 66 -10.37 -1.44 5.67
CA TYR A 66 -11.63 -0.89 6.17
C TYR A 66 -12.50 -1.95 6.87
N ASP A 67 -12.67 -3.13 6.27
CA ASP A 67 -13.51 -4.21 6.81
C ASP A 67 -13.00 -4.73 8.18
N HIS A 68 -11.69 -4.61 8.45
CA HIS A 68 -11.09 -5.08 9.70
C HIS A 68 -11.06 -4.03 10.81
N ILE A 69 -10.95 -2.74 10.46
CA ILE A 69 -10.82 -1.66 11.46
C ILE A 69 -12.03 -0.70 11.52
N GLY A 70 -12.95 -0.80 10.55
CA GLY A 70 -14.20 -0.03 10.48
C GLY A 70 -14.05 1.43 10.08
N ILE A 71 -12.90 1.85 9.55
CA ILE A 71 -12.62 3.24 9.18
C ILE A 71 -11.72 3.34 7.95
N HIS A 72 -11.97 4.35 7.11
CA HIS A 72 -11.09 4.73 6.01
C HIS A 72 -9.86 5.44 6.58
N LEU A 73 -8.74 4.71 6.66
CA LEU A 73 -7.58 5.15 7.43
C LEU A 73 -6.62 6.07 6.67
N PHE A 74 -6.50 5.88 5.37
CA PHE A 74 -5.38 6.45 4.62
C PHE A 74 -5.74 7.79 3.97
N ASP A 75 -4.76 8.69 3.94
CA ASP A 75 -4.83 9.95 3.20
C ASP A 75 -4.29 9.76 1.78
N TYR A 76 -3.19 9.00 1.65
CA TYR A 76 -2.52 8.74 0.38
C TYR A 76 -2.26 7.26 0.14
N ILE A 77 -2.42 6.85 -1.12
CA ILE A 77 -2.12 5.50 -1.60
C ILE A 77 -1.01 5.59 -2.65
N ILE A 78 0.12 4.94 -2.39
CA ILE A 78 1.22 4.84 -3.34
C ILE A 78 1.13 3.48 -4.04
N VAL A 79 1.08 3.51 -5.36
CA VAL A 79 0.86 2.33 -6.21
C VAL A 79 1.85 2.33 -7.38
N ASN A 80 2.32 1.13 -7.74
CA ASN A 80 3.08 0.97 -8.98
C ASN A 80 2.14 0.96 -10.19
N ASP A 81 2.33 1.91 -11.11
CA ASP A 81 1.70 1.97 -12.44
C ASP A 81 2.73 1.74 -13.57
N GLY A 82 3.92 1.26 -13.20
CA GLY A 82 4.96 0.89 -14.15
C GLY A 82 4.73 -0.48 -14.78
N GLU A 83 5.00 -0.58 -16.09
CA GLU A 83 4.95 -1.86 -16.81
C GLU A 83 5.90 -2.89 -16.20
N ILE A 84 5.36 -4.10 -15.97
CA ILE A 84 6.12 -5.27 -15.54
C ILE A 84 6.35 -6.13 -16.78
N PRO A 85 7.59 -6.47 -17.16
CA PRO A 85 7.85 -7.27 -18.36
C PRO A 85 7.12 -8.62 -18.32
N GLU A 86 6.58 -9.06 -19.46
CA GLU A 86 5.76 -10.28 -19.57
C GLU A 86 6.46 -11.51 -18.98
N GLN A 87 7.76 -11.68 -19.25
CA GLN A 87 8.57 -12.78 -18.70
C GLN A 87 8.56 -12.81 -17.16
N VAL A 88 8.54 -11.63 -16.52
CA VAL A 88 8.45 -11.51 -15.07
C VAL A 88 7.05 -11.86 -14.62
N GLN A 89 6.02 -11.35 -15.30
CA GLN A 89 4.63 -11.69 -15.00
C GLN A 89 4.40 -13.20 -15.06
N SER A 90 4.86 -13.89 -16.11
CA SER A 90 4.74 -15.35 -16.25
C SER A 90 5.40 -16.10 -15.09
N LYS A 91 6.61 -15.69 -14.68
CA LYS A 91 7.31 -16.31 -13.54
C LYS A 91 6.56 -16.18 -12.21
N TYR A 92 5.85 -15.07 -12.01
CA TYR A 92 5.00 -14.88 -10.82
C TYR A 92 3.67 -15.63 -10.96
N ALA A 93 3.10 -15.69 -12.17
CA ALA A 93 1.88 -16.41 -12.46
C ALA A 93 2.01 -17.92 -12.23
N GLU A 94 3.19 -18.51 -12.51
CA GLU A 94 3.51 -19.91 -12.16
C GLU A 94 3.37 -20.20 -10.65
N LYS A 95 3.48 -19.17 -9.81
CA LYS A 95 3.30 -19.24 -8.36
C LYS A 95 1.91 -18.80 -7.90
N GLY A 96 1.01 -18.47 -8.82
CA GLY A 96 -0.33 -17.95 -8.52
C GLY A 96 -0.39 -16.44 -8.26
N ALA A 97 0.70 -15.70 -8.47
CA ALA A 97 0.74 -14.25 -8.25
C ALA A 97 0.55 -13.47 -9.55
N ARG A 98 -0.19 -12.36 -9.50
CA ARG A 98 -0.44 -11.48 -10.65
C ARG A 98 -0.22 -10.00 -10.27
N PRO A 99 0.02 -9.09 -11.22
CA PRO A 99 0.11 -7.66 -10.91
C PRO A 99 -1.17 -7.16 -10.26
N VAL A 100 -1.05 -6.40 -9.17
CA VAL A 100 -2.19 -5.73 -8.54
C VAL A 100 -2.67 -4.64 -9.49
N GLN A 101 -3.95 -4.68 -9.83
CA GLN A 101 -4.54 -3.75 -10.78
C GLN A 101 -4.91 -2.44 -10.10
N LEU A 102 -4.55 -1.32 -10.72
CA LEU A 102 -4.99 0.00 -10.32
C LEU A 102 -6.36 0.30 -10.94
N ASP A 103 -7.39 0.26 -10.11
CA ASP A 103 -8.78 0.59 -10.43
C ASP A 103 -9.05 2.10 -10.32
N LYS A 104 -8.50 2.86 -11.28
CA LYS A 104 -8.54 4.33 -11.33
C LYS A 104 -9.96 4.89 -11.15
N ASP A 105 -10.93 4.38 -11.89
CA ASP A 105 -12.32 4.87 -11.84
C ASP A 105 -12.95 4.75 -10.45
N VAL A 106 -12.59 3.71 -9.69
CA VAL A 106 -13.09 3.49 -8.33
C VAL A 106 -12.42 4.46 -7.35
N LEU A 107 -11.12 4.67 -7.49
CA LEU A 107 -10.33 5.50 -6.58
C LEU A 107 -10.50 7.01 -6.85
N GLU A 108 -10.79 7.43 -8.08
CA GLU A 108 -11.07 8.84 -8.42
C GLU A 108 -12.31 9.40 -7.69
N GLY A 109 -13.28 8.54 -7.37
CA GLY A 109 -14.47 8.91 -6.59
C GLY A 109 -14.29 8.78 -5.07
N SER A 110 -13.11 8.35 -4.60
CA SER A 110 -12.84 8.10 -3.19
C SER A 110 -12.23 9.32 -2.49
N ALA A 111 -12.16 9.29 -1.15
CA ALA A 111 -11.44 10.31 -0.39
C ALA A 111 -9.91 10.18 -0.47
N TYR A 112 -9.41 9.08 -1.06
CA TYR A 112 -7.99 8.78 -1.12
C TYR A 112 -7.30 9.57 -2.24
N LYS A 113 -6.11 10.10 -1.94
CA LYS A 113 -5.22 10.65 -2.98
C LYS A 113 -4.27 9.56 -3.49
N VAL A 114 -4.28 9.30 -4.79
CA VAL A 114 -3.47 8.23 -5.38
C VAL A 114 -2.20 8.79 -6.02
N ILE A 115 -1.05 8.25 -5.63
CA ILE A 115 0.24 8.46 -6.28
C ILE A 115 0.59 7.20 -7.08
N ALA A 116 0.49 7.32 -8.40
CA ALA A 116 0.77 6.27 -9.36
C ALA A 116 2.07 6.59 -10.12
N ASP A 117 3.09 5.75 -10.00
CA ASP A 117 4.37 5.92 -10.70
C ASP A 117 5.02 4.56 -11.00
N LYS A 118 6.04 4.54 -11.85
CA LYS A 118 6.92 3.39 -12.03
C LYS A 118 7.85 3.26 -10.82
N LEU A 119 7.43 2.41 -9.89
CA LEU A 119 8.05 2.20 -8.58
C LEU A 119 8.69 0.83 -8.45
N VAL A 120 9.03 0.15 -9.55
CA VAL A 120 9.56 -1.21 -9.52
C VAL A 120 10.89 -1.32 -10.25
N LEU A 121 11.78 -2.12 -9.65
CA LEU A 121 13.02 -2.58 -10.24
C LEU A 121 13.00 -4.09 -10.33
N PHE A 122 13.41 -4.61 -11.49
CA PHE A 122 13.61 -6.05 -11.66
C PHE A 122 15.10 -6.38 -11.50
N ARG A 123 15.41 -7.22 -10.51
CA ARG A 123 16.72 -7.88 -10.37
C ARG A 123 16.52 -9.39 -10.49
N THR A 124 16.71 -10.15 -9.41
CA THR A 124 16.34 -11.58 -9.34
C THR A 124 14.84 -11.76 -9.11
N TYR A 125 14.24 -10.80 -8.40
CA TYR A 125 12.82 -10.69 -8.06
C TYR A 125 12.35 -9.26 -8.30
N LEU A 126 11.04 -9.07 -8.44
CA LEU A 126 10.42 -7.75 -8.44
C LEU A 126 10.52 -7.14 -7.04
N ARG A 127 10.98 -5.90 -6.96
CA ARG A 127 11.13 -5.12 -5.74
C ARG A 127 10.72 -3.68 -6.03
N HIS A 128 10.26 -2.98 -4.99
CA HIS A 128 10.08 -1.54 -5.09
C HIS A 128 11.42 -0.85 -5.35
N ASP A 129 11.37 0.20 -6.17
CA ASP A 129 12.44 1.19 -6.31
C ASP A 129 12.48 2.02 -5.01
N THR A 130 13.45 1.72 -4.15
CA THR A 130 13.54 2.31 -2.81
C THR A 130 13.79 3.81 -2.87
N ASP A 131 14.54 4.28 -3.87
CA ASP A 131 14.92 5.68 -3.98
C ASP A 131 13.71 6.52 -4.40
N LYS A 132 12.99 6.05 -5.43
CA LYS A 132 11.75 6.71 -5.86
C LYS A 132 10.65 6.66 -4.82
N LEU A 133 10.43 5.50 -4.20
CA LEU A 133 9.42 5.36 -3.17
C LEU A 133 9.71 6.29 -1.99
N SER A 134 10.97 6.35 -1.53
CA SER A 134 11.38 7.24 -0.45
C SER A 134 11.23 8.72 -0.84
N HIS A 135 11.50 9.07 -2.10
CA HIS A 135 11.31 10.42 -2.60
C HIS A 135 9.84 10.86 -2.53
N HIS A 136 8.91 10.03 -3.02
CA HIS A 136 7.47 10.30 -2.94
C HIS A 136 7.01 10.44 -1.48
N ILE A 137 7.42 9.53 -0.61
CA ILE A 137 7.09 9.61 0.82
C ILE A 137 7.59 10.92 1.41
N TYR A 138 8.86 11.28 1.17
CA TYR A 138 9.43 12.51 1.68
C TYR A 138 8.67 13.76 1.20
N GLN A 139 8.33 13.83 -0.08
CA GLN A 139 7.55 14.95 -0.63
C GLN A 139 6.17 15.06 0.02
N LEU A 140 5.45 13.95 0.15
CA LEU A 140 4.14 13.94 0.80
C LEU A 140 4.20 14.43 2.24
N VAL A 141 5.23 14.04 2.99
CA VAL A 141 5.42 14.52 4.36
C VAL A 141 5.75 16.02 4.40
N GLN A 142 6.61 16.51 3.49
CA GLN A 142 6.93 17.94 3.42
C GLN A 142 5.75 18.82 3.01
N GLU A 143 4.84 18.31 2.19
CA GLU A 143 3.64 19.03 1.75
C GLU A 143 2.50 19.00 2.78
N TRP A 144 2.53 18.04 3.71
CA TRP A 144 1.53 17.89 4.76
C TRP A 144 1.77 18.79 5.98
N ILE A 145 3.04 19.07 6.30
CA ILE A 145 3.49 19.94 7.39
C ILE A 145 3.36 21.41 6.99
#